data_AF-A0A941JGN9-F1
#
_entry.id   AF-A0A941JGN9-F1
#
_cell.length_a   1.000
_cell.length_b   1.000
_cell.length_c   1.000
_cell.angle_alpha   90.00
_cell.angle_beta   90.00
_cell.angle_gamma   90.00
#
_symmetry.space_group_name_H-M   'P 1'
#
loop_
_entity.id
_entity.type
_entity.pdbx_description
1 polymer ?
#
loop_
_entity_poly.entity_id
_entity_poly.type
_entity_poly.pdbx_seq_one_letter_code
_entity_poly.pdbx_strand_id
1 'polypeptide(L)' 'MARTVNCVKLKREAEGLDYPPYPGELGTRIWQSISKEAWEEWKQVQTRLVNENRLHLR' A
#
# COMPACT_ATOMS: atom_id res chain seq x y z
N MET A 1 -5.81 -9.16 16.83
CA MET A 1 -6.67 -8.00 16.59
C MET A 1 -6.13 -7.27 15.38
N ALA A 2 -6.95 -7.06 14.35
CA ALA A 2 -6.53 -6.34 13.16
C ALA A 2 -6.33 -4.86 13.52
N ARG A 3 -5.16 -4.32 13.19
CA ARG A 3 -4.86 -2.90 13.40
C ARG A 3 -5.74 -2.07 12.47
N THR A 4 -6.42 -1.06 12.98
CA THR A 4 -7.16 -0.09 12.16
C THR A 4 -6.29 1.13 11.88
N VAL A 5 -6.40 1.68 10.67
CA VAL A 5 -5.71 2.90 10.25
C VAL A 5 -6.67 3.83 9.55
N ASN A 6 -6.45 5.14 9.72
CA ASN A 6 -7.15 6.14 8.92
C ASN A 6 -6.53 6.15 7.52
N CYS A 7 -7.21 5.50 6.57
CA CYS A 7 -6.67 5.35 5.23
C CYS A 7 -6.78 6.67 4.46
N VAL A 8 -5.63 7.22 4.06
CA VAL A 8 -5.58 8.49 3.30
C VAL A 8 -6.28 8.36 1.94
N LYS A 9 -6.23 7.18 1.32
CA LYS A 9 -6.86 6.92 0.01
C LYS A 9 -8.38 6.77 0.10
N LEU A 10 -8.87 5.99 1.06
CA LEU A 10 -10.29 5.70 1.23
C LEU A 10 -11.02 6.74 2.08
N LYS A 11 -10.28 7.62 2.79
CA LYS A 11 -10.80 8.64 3.72
C LYS A 11 -11.70 8.08 4.82
N ARG A 12 -11.47 6.83 5.21
CA ARG A 12 -12.19 6.12 6.28
C ARG A 12 -11.24 5.23 7.07
N GLU A 13 -11.67 4.82 8.26
CA GLU A 13 -10.97 3.77 9.00
C GLU A 13 -11.15 2.43 8.32
N ALA A 14 -10.04 1.72 8.15
CA ALA A 14 -10.01 0.40 7.54
C ALA A 14 -8.88 -0.43 8.14
N GLU A 15 -8.86 -1.73 7.84
CA GLU A 15 -7.79 -2.63 8.27
C GLU A 15 -6.45 -2.17 7.71
N GLY A 16 -5.48 -1.94 8.58
CA GLY A 16 -4.10 -1.59 8.27
C GLY A 16 -3.30 -2.80 7.81
N LEU A 17 -2.12 -2.53 7.25
CA LEU A 17 -1.18 -3.57 6.84
C LEU A 17 -0.59 -4.30 8.06
N ASP A 18 -0.37 -5.61 7.90
CA ASP A 18 0.22 -6.47 8.94
C ASP A 18 1.69 -6.12 9.20
N TYR A 19 2.43 -5.76 8.15
CA TYR A 19 3.84 -5.37 8.20
C TYR A 19 4.15 -4.25 7.18
N PRO A 20 5.22 -3.46 7.39
CA PRO A 20 5.66 -2.47 6.42
C PRO A 20 6.09 -3.14 5.11
N PRO A 21 5.60 -2.67 3.94
CA PRO A 21 5.91 -3.31 2.66
C PRO A 21 7.33 -3.01 2.15
N TYR A 22 7.95 -1.94 2.65
CA TYR A 22 9.30 -1.52 2.27
C TYR A 22 10.11 -1.18 3.53
N PRO A 23 11.44 -1.30 3.49
CA PRO A 23 12.28 -0.80 4.58
C PRO A 23 12.34 0.74 4.60
N GLY A 24 12.68 1.30 5.75
CA GLY A 24 12.89 2.73 5.95
C GLY A 24 11.60 3.53 6.23
N GLU A 25 11.74 4.84 6.32
CA GLU A 25 10.66 5.76 6.71
C GLU A 25 9.45 5.70 5.78
N LEU A 26 9.68 5.44 4.48
CA LEU A 26 8.61 5.30 3.50
C LEU A 26 7.69 4.12 3.84
N GLY A 27 8.26 2.96 4.18
CA GLY A 27 7.50 1.79 4.58
C GLY A 27 6.72 2.02 5.87
N THR A 28 7.33 2.69 6.84
CA THR A 28 6.66 3.10 8.08
C THR A 28 5.49 4.02 7.80
N ARG A 29 5.65 5.02 6.92
CA ARG A 29 4.58 5.93 6.53
C ARG A 29 3.42 5.20 5.85
N ILE A 30 3.71 4.33 4.88
CA ILE A 30 2.69 3.52 4.20
C ILE A 30 1.96 2.65 5.22
N TRP A 31 2.69 1.95 6.08
CA TRP A 31 2.12 1.14 7.14
C TRP A 31 1.23 1.96 8.08
N GLN A 32 1.59 3.21 8.39
CA GLN A 32 0.82 4.11 9.24
C GLN A 32 -0.47 4.65 8.62
N SER A 33 -0.47 4.93 7.32
CA SER A 33 -1.53 5.74 6.68
C SER A 33 -2.34 5.02 5.59
N ILE A 34 -1.98 3.79 5.22
CA ILE A 34 -2.62 3.04 4.13
C ILE A 34 -3.24 1.75 4.66
N SER A 35 -4.47 1.48 4.24
CA SER A 35 -5.18 0.24 4.56
C SER A 35 -4.78 -0.89 3.61
N LYS A 36 -5.03 -2.13 4.04
CA LYS A 36 -4.82 -3.35 3.26
C LYS A 36 -5.58 -3.34 1.95
N GLU A 37 -6.84 -2.88 1.96
CA GLU A 37 -7.68 -2.68 0.77
C GLU A 37 -7.03 -1.73 -0.24
N ALA A 38 -6.64 -0.53 0.20
CA ALA A 38 -6.01 0.46 -0.67
C ALA A 38 -4.62 0.02 -1.18
N TRP A 39 -3.90 -0.77 -0.39
CA TRP A 39 -2.62 -1.34 -0.80
C TRP A 39 -2.78 -2.39 -1.91
N GLU A 40 -3.82 -3.21 -1.85
CA GLU A 40 -4.11 -4.19 -2.90
C GLU A 40 -4.46 -3.49 -4.23
N GLU A 41 -5.30 -2.46 -4.19
CA GLU A 41 -5.59 -1.63 -5.36
C GLU A 41 -4.32 -0.99 -5.95
N TRP A 42 -3.43 -0.49 -5.09
CA TRP A 42 -2.16 0.09 -5.51
C TRP A 42 -1.27 -0.92 -6.24
N LYS A 43 -1.16 -2.17 -5.75
CA LYS A 43 -0.37 -3.21 -6.42
C LYS A 43 -0.88 -3.52 -7.83
N GLN A 44 -2.20 -3.49 -8.03
CA GLN A 44 -2.77 -3.68 -9.37
C GLN A 44 -2.39 -2.54 -10.32
N VAL A 45 -2.47 -1.29 -9.84
CA VAL A 45 -2.02 -0.11 -10.60
C VAL A 45 -0.53 -0.20 -10.90
N GLN A 46 0.30 -0.56 -9.93
CA GLN A 46 1.73 -0.76 -10.11
C GLN A 46 2.01 -1.81 -11.20
N THR A 47 1.33 -2.95 -11.14
CA THR A 47 1.49 -4.02 -12.13
C THR A 47 1.12 -3.55 -13.53
N ARG A 48 0.00 -2.81 -13.66
CA ARG A 48 -0.42 -2.22 -14.94
C ARG A 48 0.65 -1.27 -15.47
N LEU A 49 1.14 -0.34 -14.65
CA LEU A 49 2.16 0.63 -15.06
C LEU A 49 3.48 -0.04 -15.47
N VAL A 50 3.90 -1.08 -14.74
CA VAL A 50 5.10 -1.86 -15.06
C VAL A 50 4.96 -2.52 -16.43
N ASN A 51 3.81 -3.14 -16.70
CA ASN A 51 3.53 -3.80 -17.97
C ASN A 51 3.41 -2.80 -19.13
N GLU A 52 2.67 -1.71 -18.95
CA GLU A 52 2.46 -0.66 -19.96
C GLU A 52 3.79 0.00 -20.37
N ASN A 53 4.66 0.28 -19.40
CA ASN A 53 5.95 0.91 -19.65
C ASN A 53 7.08 -0.11 -19.93
N ARG A 54 6.78 -1.41 -19.99
CA ARG A 54 7.76 -2.50 -20.14
C ARG A 54 8.94 -2.39 -19.17
N LEU A 55 8.65 -2.02 -17.93
CA LEU A 55 9.67 -1.85 -16.90
C LEU A 55 10.11 -3.23 -16.39
N HIS A 56 11.42 -3.42 -16.30
CA HIS A 56 11.99 -4.60 -15.66
C HIS A 56 12.24 -4.29 -14.18
N LEU A 57 11.41 -4.87 -13.32
CA LEU A 57 11.67 -4.93 -11.88
C LEU A 57 12.75 -5.99 -11.66
N ARG A 58 14.03 -5.60 -11.76
CA ARG A 58 15.18 -6.45 -11.47
C ARG A 58 15.99 -5.87 -10.32
#